data_AF-A0AA91JUS9-F1
#
_entry.id   AF-A0AA91JUS9-F1
#
_cell.length_a   1.000
_cell.length_b   1.000
_cell.length_c   1.000
_cell.angle_alpha   90.00
_cell.angle_beta   90.00
_cell.angle_gamma   90.00
#
_symmetry.space_group_name_H-M   'P 1'
#
loop_
_entity.id
_entity.type
_entity.pdbx_description
1 polymer ?
#
loop_
_entity_poly.entity_id
_entity_poly.type
_entity_poly.pdbx_seq_one_letter_code
_entity_poly.pdbx_strand_id
1 'polypeptide(L)'
;MKNSPSAVIFRDEKDVIAPVQNTPYSIAAFSSAYAISHQLPVNRLRLNNVEATPENVETGKYQIVRTIALVSKKTKADSSIYQFC
;
A
#
# COMPACT_ATOMS: atom_id res chain seq x y z
N MET A 1 4.31 5.87 -16.63
CA MET A 1 3.96 4.50 -16.18
C MET A 1 3.70 3.67 -17.42
N LYS A 2 4.39 2.54 -17.62
CA LYS A 2 4.19 1.69 -18.81
C LYS A 2 3.27 0.54 -18.44
N ASN A 3 1.96 0.74 -18.61
CA ASN A 3 0.95 -0.31 -18.40
C ASN A 3 0.67 -1.03 -19.72
N SER A 4 0.09 -2.23 -19.64
CA SER A 4 -0.52 -2.87 -20.81
C SER A 4 -1.61 -1.97 -21.40
N PRO A 5 -1.76 -1.88 -22.73
CA PRO A 5 -2.90 -1.18 -23.35
C PRO A 5 -4.27 -1.71 -22.90
N SER A 6 -4.34 -2.96 -22.44
CA SER A 6 -5.55 -3.61 -21.94
C SER A 6 -5.74 -3.48 -20.41
N ALA A 7 -4.82 -2.82 -19.71
CA ALA A 7 -4.94 -2.66 -18.26
C ALA A 7 -6.06 -1.67 -17.91
N VAL A 8 -6.97 -2.09 -17.03
CA VAL A 8 -7.95 -1.19 -16.42
C VAL A 8 -7.28 -0.47 -15.24
N ILE A 9 -7.41 0.86 -15.19
CA ILE A 9 -6.73 1.70 -14.20
C ILE A 9 -7.78 2.29 -13.25
N PHE A 10 -7.59 2.01 -11.96
CA PHE A 10 -8.38 2.59 -10.88
C PHE A 10 -7.54 3.62 -10.12
N ARG A 11 -8.19 4.69 -9.66
CA ARG A 11 -7.51 5.76 -8.91
C ARG A 11 -7.44 5.44 -7.42
N ASP A 12 -8.49 4.85 -6.87
CA ASP A 12 -8.61 4.55 -5.45
C ASP A 12 -8.48 3.04 -5.20
N GLU A 13 -7.82 2.68 -4.10
CA GLU A 13 -7.59 1.29 -3.71
C GLU A 13 -8.88 0.49 -3.54
N LYS A 14 -9.92 1.11 -2.97
CA LYS A 14 -11.23 0.48 -2.76
C LYS A 14 -11.92 0.06 -4.07
N ASP A 15 -11.65 0.76 -5.16
CA ASP A 15 -12.33 0.53 -6.45
C ASP A 15 -11.78 -0.72 -7.16
N VAL A 16 -10.60 -1.18 -6.77
CA VAL A 16 -9.93 -2.38 -7.31
C VAL A 16 -10.58 -3.69 -6.80
N ILE A 17 -11.26 -3.64 -5.66
CA ILE A 17 -11.70 -4.85 -4.94
C ILE A 17 -12.82 -5.60 -5.68
N ALA A 18 -13.87 -4.90 -6.10
CA ALA A 18 -14.96 -5.55 -6.82
C ALA A 18 -14.51 -6.16 -8.16
N PRO A 19 -13.70 -5.48 -8.99
CA PRO A 19 -13.10 -6.08 -10.18
C PRO A 19 -12.29 -7.35 -9.87
N VAL A 20 -11.41 -7.33 -8.87
CA VAL A 20 -10.53 -8.48 -8.57
C VAL A 20 -11.31 -9.70 -8.05
N GLN A 21 -12.44 -9.48 -7.39
CA GLN A 21 -13.28 -10.57 -6.86
C GLN A 21 -14.26 -11.13 -7.90
N ASN A 22 -14.82 -10.27 -8.74
CA ASN A 22 -15.93 -10.64 -9.62
C ASN A 22 -15.51 -10.88 -11.08
N THR A 23 -14.24 -10.61 -11.43
CA THR A 23 -13.73 -10.81 -12.78
C THR A 23 -12.78 -12.00 -12.82
N PRO A 24 -13.16 -13.13 -13.43
CA PRO A 24 -12.27 -14.28 -13.61
C PRO A 24 -10.97 -13.88 -14.30
N TYR A 25 -9.86 -14.50 -13.89
CA TYR A 25 -8.53 -14.27 -14.47
C TYR A 25 -7.99 -12.83 -14.30
N SER A 26 -8.57 -12.03 -13.40
CA SER A 26 -8.05 -10.71 -13.07
C SER A 26 -6.94 -10.77 -12.02
N ILE A 27 -6.06 -9.78 -12.03
CA ILE A 27 -4.99 -9.59 -11.06
C ILE A 27 -4.81 -8.09 -10.81
N ALA A 28 -4.53 -7.72 -9.57
CA ALA A 28 -4.29 -6.34 -9.19
C ALA A 28 -3.20 -6.25 -8.10
N ALA A 29 -2.57 -5.07 -8.01
CA ALA A 29 -1.64 -4.73 -6.94
C ALA A 29 -2.27 -3.63 -6.07
N PHE A 30 -2.39 -3.92 -4.77
CA PHE A 30 -2.90 -3.00 -3.75
C PHE A 30 -2.29 -3.35 -2.38
N SER A 31 -2.58 -2.55 -1.36
CA SER A 31 -2.01 -2.68 -0.02
C SER A 31 -2.38 -4.01 0.64
N SER A 32 -1.35 -4.74 1.10
CA SER A 32 -1.55 -5.95 1.92
C SER A 32 -2.32 -5.63 3.20
N ALA A 33 -2.07 -4.46 3.80
CA ALA A 33 -2.77 -4.02 5.01
C ALA A 33 -4.27 -3.85 4.77
N TYR A 34 -4.69 -3.39 3.58
CA TYR A 34 -6.10 -3.22 3.23
C TYR A 34 -6.82 -4.57 3.16
N ALA A 35 -6.20 -5.56 2.50
CA ALA A 35 -6.74 -6.92 2.43
C ALA A 35 -6.92 -7.56 3.82
N ILE A 36 -5.91 -7.39 4.69
CA ILE A 36 -5.92 -7.96 6.05
C ILE A 36 -6.97 -7.27 6.93
N SER A 37 -7.00 -5.93 6.95
CA SER A 37 -7.89 -5.18 7.84
C SER A 37 -9.37 -5.34 7.50
N HIS A 38 -9.71 -5.55 6.23
CA HIS A 38 -11.08 -5.76 5.76
C HIS A 38 -11.43 -7.24 5.55
N GLN A 39 -10.53 -8.16 5.89
CA GLN A 39 -10.74 -9.61 5.74
C GLN A 39 -11.21 -9.99 4.32
N LEU A 40 -10.60 -9.37 3.31
CA LEU A 40 -11.06 -9.53 1.93
C LEU A 40 -10.83 -10.97 1.46
N PRO A 41 -11.85 -11.64 0.88
CA PRO A 41 -11.70 -12.96 0.29
C PRO A 41 -10.99 -12.85 -1.06
N VAL A 42 -9.67 -12.65 -1.02
CA VAL A 42 -8.80 -12.56 -2.21
C VAL A 42 -7.65 -13.55 -2.09
N ASN A 43 -7.22 -14.09 -3.23
CA ASN A 43 -6.03 -14.93 -3.27
C ASN A 43 -4.77 -14.06 -3.27
N ARG A 44 -3.98 -14.13 -2.20
CA ARG A 44 -2.70 -13.40 -2.09
C ARG A 44 -1.59 -14.22 -2.73
N LEU A 45 -1.01 -13.71 -3.81
CA LEU A 45 0.07 -14.39 -4.51
C LEU A 45 1.39 -14.29 -3.73
N ARG A 46 2.17 -15.37 -3.77
CA ARG A 46 3.57 -15.38 -3.32
C ARG A 46 4.46 -14.86 -4.44
N LEU A 47 5.43 -14.02 -4.10
CA LEU A 47 6.44 -13.54 -5.04
C LEU A 47 7.70 -14.40 -4.91
N ASN A 48 8.06 -15.15 -5.96
CA ASN A 48 9.21 -16.09 -5.92
C ASN A 48 9.16 -17.02 -4.71
N ASN A 49 7.98 -17.58 -4.43
CA ASN A 49 7.68 -18.42 -3.26
C ASN A 49 7.78 -17.72 -1.89
N VAL A 50 7.93 -16.40 -1.85
CA VAL A 50 7.93 -15.59 -0.62
C VAL A 50 6.56 -14.96 -0.37
N GLU A 51 6.03 -15.13 0.84
CA GLU A 51 4.78 -14.50 1.28
C GLU A 51 4.99 -13.05 1.75
N ALA A 52 3.97 -12.21 1.56
CA ALA A 52 3.95 -10.82 2.02
C ALA A 52 3.66 -10.73 3.55
N THR A 53 4.59 -11.22 4.37
CA THR A 53 4.51 -11.14 5.83
C THR A 53 5.38 -10.01 6.38
N PRO A 54 5.12 -9.49 7.59
CA PRO A 54 5.98 -8.50 8.23
C PRO A 54 7.45 -8.93 8.27
N GLU A 55 7.72 -10.19 8.62
CA GLU A 55 9.07 -10.73 8.75
C GLU A 55 9.79 -10.79 7.39
N ASN A 56 9.11 -11.19 6.32
CA ASN A 56 9.68 -11.21 4.98
C ASN A 56 9.93 -9.80 4.42
N VAL A 57 9.13 -8.81 4.83
CA VAL A 57 9.34 -7.40 4.50
C VAL A 57 10.55 -6.85 5.24
N GLU A 58 10.63 -7.05 6.57
CA GLU A 58 11.72 -6.57 7.42
C GLU A 58 13.08 -7.19 7.05
N THR A 59 13.09 -8.47 6.66
CA THR A 59 14.31 -9.16 6.21
C THR A 59 14.65 -8.92 4.74
N GLY A 60 13.86 -8.12 4.00
CA GLY A 60 14.08 -7.80 2.60
C GLY A 60 13.83 -8.96 1.62
N LYS A 61 13.23 -10.07 2.07
CA LYS A 61 12.90 -11.22 1.21
C LYS A 61 11.72 -10.94 0.29
N TYR A 62 10.76 -10.14 0.73
CA TYR A 62 9.62 -9.73 -0.08
C TYR A 62 9.92 -8.40 -0.78
N GLN A 63 9.93 -8.40 -2.12
CA GLN A 63 10.47 -7.28 -2.90
C GLN A 63 9.44 -6.22 -3.31
N ILE A 64 8.13 -6.51 -3.26
CA ILE A 64 7.09 -5.53 -3.58
C ILE A 64 6.75 -4.75 -2.31
N VAL A 65 7.60 -3.77 -2.00
CA VAL A 65 7.49 -2.91 -0.82
C VAL A 65 7.61 -1.45 -1.20
N ARG A 66 6.91 -0.56 -0.47
CA ARG A 66 7.05 0.89 -0.62
C ARG A 66 6.98 1.58 0.74
N THR A 67 7.77 2.63 0.92
CA THR A 67 7.72 3.47 2.12
C THR A 67 6.55 4.45 2.03
N ILE A 68 5.71 4.49 3.06
CA ILE A 68 4.68 5.53 3.23
C ILE A 68 5.27 6.60 4.16
N ALA A 69 5.57 7.78 3.61
CA ALA A 69 6.19 8.87 4.36
C ALA A 69 5.14 9.91 4.78
N LEU A 70 5.33 10.48 5.97
CA LEU A 70 4.61 11.68 6.40
C LEU A 70 5.34 12.92 5.90
N VAL A 71 4.62 13.80 5.20
CA VAL A 71 5.13 15.12 4.79
C VAL A 71 4.36 16.18 5.54
N SER A 72 5.07 16.99 6.33
CA SER A 72 4.49 18.14 7.04
C SER A 72 5.28 19.41 6.73
N LYS A 73 4.58 20.56 6.80
CA LYS A 73 5.25 21.85 6.75
C LYS A 73 6.03 22.04 8.05
N LYS A 74 7.31 22.42 7.94
CA LYS A 74 8.10 22.81 9.11
C LYS A 74 7.50 24.11 9.69
N THR A 75 6.82 24.00 10.81
CA THR A 75 6.44 25.18 11.60
C THR A 75 7.70 25.71 12.27
N LYS A 76 8.04 26.99 12.08
CA LYS A 76 9.05 27.62 12.93
C LYS A 76 8.47 27.67 14.34
N ALA A 77 9.16 27.06 15.31
CA ALA A 77 8.84 27.32 16.71
C ALA A 77 9.04 28.83 16.93
N ASP A 78 7.98 29.53 17.31
CA ASP A 78 8.09 30.92 17.70
C ASP A 78 8.86 30.96 19.02
N SER A 79 10.08 31.49 18.99
CA SER A 79 10.94 31.60 20.17
C SER A 79 10.49 32.70 21.13
N SER A 80 9.40 33.41 20.87
CA SER A 80 8.87 34.48 21.73
C SER A 80 8.05 34.00 22.94
N ILE A 81 7.76 32.71 23.06
CA ILE A 81 6.96 32.15 24.19
C ILE A 81 7.77 31.74 25.42
N TYR A 82 9.10 31.89 25.42
CA TYR A 82 9.91 31.70 26.64
C TYR A 82 10.21 33.04 27.33
N GLN A 83 9.18 33.79 27.70
CA GLN A 83 9.31 34.87 28.68
C GLN A 83 7.99 35.09 29.43
N PHE A 84 7.69 34.21 30.37
CA PHE A 84 6.75 34.50 31.46
C PHE A 84 7.29 33.95 32.78
N CYS A 85 7.56 34.91 33.67
CA CYS A 85 7.77 34.88 35.12
C CYS A 85 8.62 33.77 35.75
#